data_AF-S0EFP3-F1
#
_entry.id   AF-S0EFP3-F1
#
_cell.length_a   1.000
_cell.length_b   1.000
_cell.length_c   1.000
_cell.angle_alpha   90.00
_cell.angle_beta   90.00
_cell.angle_gamma   90.00
#
_symmetry.space_group_name_H-M   'P 1'
#
loop_
_entity.id
_entity.type
_entity.pdbx_description
1 polymer ?
#
loop_
_entity_poly.entity_id
_entity_poly.type
_entity_poly.pdbx_seq_one_letter_code
_entity_poly.pdbx_strand_id
1 'polypeptide(L)'
;MALSKHVLALMLAGLSYATRDHKRGLCFVPDAEKPQDDKIWVQNGSDITWYYNYGDKPSTVYKDVPQEQFEFVPMMWGVGSDSSDTTFLQTVKSLMKDGVNITHVLGFNEPDAGNDVGGSNLEPKVAAEAWVANFEPLGEMGVKLGLPACTGGWGSMPWLKQFLGNCSAIKSQGGPKRNCTWDYLPVHWYDNFEGLASHIGERLAEWPNSTIWVTEYAYAHQDPQPTEQFFKQTLKWFDESDFIGRYTYFGAFRSDVSNVGPNAAFLSNSGGLTTIGAQYLGLNTTGENNASHSKVSSPSVGLLAVVLAVVVKTIM
;
A
#
# COMPACT_ATOMS: atom_id res chain seq x y z
N MET A 1 -44.02 52.19 24.83
CA MET A 1 -42.55 52.30 24.72
C MET A 1 -41.97 50.91 24.78
N ALA A 2 -41.64 50.34 23.62
CA ALA A 2 -40.97 49.06 23.50
C ALA A 2 -39.52 49.35 23.11
N LEU A 3 -38.54 48.97 23.93
CA LEU A 3 -37.14 48.95 23.51
C LEU A 3 -36.56 47.55 23.65
N SER A 4 -36.22 47.06 22.46
CA SER A 4 -35.60 45.81 22.03
C SER A 4 -34.47 45.26 22.89
N LYS A 5 -34.53 43.95 23.13
CA LYS A 5 -33.45 43.08 23.62
C LYS A 5 -32.43 42.87 22.50
N HIS A 6 -31.17 43.22 22.72
CA HIS A 6 -30.06 42.78 21.86
C HIS A 6 -29.24 41.75 22.61
N VAL A 7 -29.43 40.47 22.27
CA VAL A 7 -28.53 39.38 22.63
C VAL A 7 -27.53 39.26 21.50
N LEU A 8 -26.26 39.55 21.77
CA LEU A 8 -25.16 39.37 20.84
C LEU A 8 -24.77 37.88 20.87
N ALA A 9 -25.13 37.14 19.84
CA ALA A 9 -24.68 35.76 19.65
C ALA A 9 -23.25 35.77 19.10
N LEU A 10 -22.29 35.33 19.92
CA LEU A 10 -20.91 35.11 19.50
C LEU A 10 -20.86 33.80 18.71
N MET A 11 -20.80 33.87 17.37
CA MET A 11 -20.46 32.70 16.56
C MET A 11 -18.96 32.44 16.69
N LEU A 12 -18.57 31.43 17.48
CA LEU A 12 -17.26 30.82 17.32
C LEU A 12 -17.27 30.02 16.02
N ALA A 13 -16.67 30.59 14.97
CA ALA A 13 -16.24 29.80 13.83
C ALA A 13 -15.13 28.86 14.32
N GLY A 14 -15.48 27.59 14.55
CA GLY A 14 -14.49 26.55 14.71
C GLY A 14 -13.67 26.46 13.44
N LEU A 15 -12.40 26.82 13.50
CA LEU A 15 -11.43 26.39 12.51
C LEU A 15 -11.35 24.87 12.64
N SER A 16 -12.11 24.15 11.82
CA SER A 16 -11.86 22.74 11.54
C SER A 16 -10.49 22.67 10.88
N TYR A 17 -9.44 22.52 11.69
CA TYR A 17 -8.23 21.89 11.22
C TYR A 17 -8.66 20.56 10.61
N ALA A 18 -8.43 20.37 9.32
CA ALA A 18 -8.51 19.04 8.73
C ALA A 18 -7.61 18.16 9.60
N THR A 19 -8.21 17.26 10.36
CA THR A 19 -7.47 16.25 11.10
C THR A 19 -6.75 15.43 10.04
N ARG A 20 -5.42 15.38 10.10
CA ARG A 20 -4.62 14.49 9.25
C ARG A 20 -5.30 13.13 9.20
N ASP A 21 -5.59 12.64 8.00
CA ASP A 21 -6.16 11.31 7.88
C ASP A 21 -5.07 10.26 8.17
N HIS A 22 -5.12 9.70 9.37
CA HIS A 22 -4.18 8.70 9.84
C HIS A 22 -4.22 7.38 9.04
N LYS A 23 -5.16 7.22 8.10
CA LYS A 23 -5.27 6.04 7.23
C LYS A 23 -4.32 6.11 6.03
N ARG A 24 -3.98 7.31 5.54
CA ARG A 24 -3.16 7.51 4.33
C ARG A 24 -1.70 7.17 4.57
N GLY A 25 -1.15 6.28 3.76
CA GLY A 25 0.27 5.94 3.79
C GLY A 25 1.00 6.17 2.48
N LEU A 26 2.21 5.64 2.41
CA LEU A 26 3.03 5.58 1.20
C LEU A 26 3.45 4.13 0.91
N CYS A 27 3.05 3.61 -0.25
CA CYS A 27 3.76 2.49 -0.86
C CYS A 27 5.01 3.08 -1.54
N PHE A 28 6.16 2.94 -0.89
CA PHE A 28 7.38 3.63 -1.29
C PHE A 28 8.20 2.81 -2.28
N VAL A 29 8.34 3.33 -3.49
CA VAL A 29 9.16 2.76 -4.57
C VAL A 29 10.32 3.73 -4.85
N PRO A 30 11.52 3.52 -4.28
CA PRO A 30 12.63 4.44 -4.47
C PRO A 30 13.11 4.43 -5.93
N ASP A 31 13.38 5.62 -6.47
CA ASP A 31 14.03 5.79 -7.76
C ASP A 31 15.51 6.17 -7.56
N ALA A 32 16.40 5.23 -7.83
CA ALA A 32 17.84 5.44 -7.70
C ALA A 32 18.40 6.51 -8.66
N GLU A 33 17.71 6.80 -9.77
CA GLU A 33 18.10 7.85 -10.72
C GLU A 33 17.61 9.24 -10.27
N LYS A 34 16.58 9.30 -9.42
CA LYS A 34 15.93 10.52 -8.93
C LYS A 34 15.72 10.56 -7.40
N PRO A 35 16.75 10.26 -6.58
CA PRO A 35 16.59 10.11 -5.13
C PRO A 35 16.17 11.41 -4.42
N GLN A 36 16.29 12.58 -5.07
CA GLN A 36 15.81 13.84 -4.52
C GLN A 36 14.28 13.92 -4.40
N ASP A 37 13.55 13.14 -5.21
CA ASP A 37 12.08 13.16 -5.24
C ASP A 37 11.48 12.54 -3.95
N ASP A 38 12.22 11.64 -3.31
CA ASP A 38 11.80 10.97 -2.07
C ASP A 38 11.49 11.93 -0.91
N LYS A 39 12.04 13.13 -0.94
CA LYS A 39 11.77 14.15 0.10
C LYS A 39 10.41 14.81 -0.06
N ILE A 40 9.78 14.72 -1.23
CA ILE A 40 8.48 15.34 -1.53
C ILE A 40 7.38 14.73 -0.66
N TRP A 41 7.44 13.42 -0.42
CA TRP A 41 6.36 12.69 0.26
C TRP A 41 6.14 13.14 1.71
N VAL A 42 7.21 13.50 2.40
CA VAL A 42 7.21 13.90 3.82
C VAL A 42 7.36 15.41 4.02
N GLN A 43 7.13 16.20 2.95
CA GLN A 43 7.25 17.65 3.04
C GLN A 43 6.21 18.27 3.98
N ASN A 44 6.44 19.52 4.39
CA ASN A 44 5.54 20.22 5.29
C ASN A 44 4.12 20.31 4.72
N GLY A 45 3.13 19.97 5.54
CA GLY A 45 1.72 19.90 5.13
C GLY A 45 1.30 18.57 4.52
N SER A 46 2.20 17.59 4.36
CA SER A 46 1.83 16.26 3.91
C SER A 46 0.93 15.53 4.93
N ASP A 47 -0.11 14.86 4.43
CA ASP A 47 -1.11 14.12 5.21
C ASP A 47 -0.79 12.64 5.42
N ILE A 48 0.22 12.08 4.74
CA ILE A 48 0.61 10.67 4.94
C ILE A 48 1.25 10.46 6.31
N THR A 49 0.94 9.34 6.97
CA THR A 49 1.39 9.07 8.36
C THR A 49 2.13 7.75 8.55
N TRP A 50 2.23 6.92 7.50
CA TRP A 50 2.95 5.65 7.54
C TRP A 50 3.45 5.25 6.15
N TYR A 51 4.41 4.33 6.08
CA TYR A 51 4.89 3.78 4.82
C TYR A 51 5.40 2.36 4.96
N TYR A 52 5.50 1.69 3.82
CA TYR A 52 6.28 0.47 3.64
C TYR A 52 7.05 0.58 2.32
N ASN A 53 8.11 -0.23 2.16
CA ASN A 53 9.02 -0.16 1.02
C ASN A 53 9.35 -1.55 0.44
N TYR A 54 8.43 -2.51 0.63
CA TYR A 54 8.60 -3.93 0.31
C TYR A 54 9.74 -4.65 1.06
N GLY A 55 10.43 -3.98 1.98
CA GLY A 55 11.53 -4.53 2.74
C GLY A 55 11.24 -4.65 4.23
N ASP A 56 12.20 -5.23 4.94
CA ASP A 56 12.16 -5.44 6.39
C ASP A 56 12.84 -4.29 7.18
N LYS A 57 13.41 -3.30 6.47
CA LYS A 57 14.17 -2.18 7.06
C LYS A 57 13.68 -0.83 6.54
N PRO A 58 13.69 0.22 7.39
CA PRO A 58 13.25 1.54 6.98
C PRO A 58 14.18 2.12 5.91
N SER A 59 13.58 2.80 4.92
CA SER A 59 14.32 3.59 3.94
C SER A 59 15.16 4.67 4.59
N THR A 60 16.45 4.73 4.26
CA THR A 60 17.42 5.65 4.88
C THR A 60 17.07 7.13 4.71
N VAL A 61 16.34 7.48 3.65
CA VAL A 61 15.86 8.84 3.38
C VAL A 61 14.90 9.37 4.45
N TYR A 62 14.19 8.49 5.18
CA TYR A 62 13.26 8.86 6.25
C TYR A 62 13.81 8.61 7.66
N LYS A 63 15.11 8.28 7.79
CA LYS A 63 15.71 7.96 9.10
C LYS A 63 15.55 9.06 10.15
N ASP A 64 15.47 10.31 9.71
CA ASP A 64 15.37 11.51 10.56
C ASP A 64 13.91 11.95 10.77
N VAL A 65 12.93 11.24 10.19
CA VAL A 65 11.50 11.48 10.41
C VAL A 65 11.05 10.63 11.60
N PRO A 66 10.47 11.23 12.67
CA PRO A 66 10.01 10.47 13.83
C PRO A 66 8.97 9.41 13.47
N GLN A 67 9.05 8.23 14.11
CA GLN A 67 8.11 7.14 13.88
C GLN A 67 6.67 7.52 14.24
N GLU A 68 6.43 8.40 15.23
CA GLU A 68 5.08 8.90 15.51
C GLU A 68 4.50 9.80 14.41
N GLN A 69 5.35 10.34 13.53
CA GLN A 69 4.94 11.19 12.41
C GLN A 69 4.81 10.38 11.11
N PHE A 70 5.72 9.44 10.88
CA PHE A 70 5.76 8.63 9.67
C PHE A 70 6.23 7.20 10.00
N GLU A 71 5.29 6.36 10.41
CA GLU A 71 5.56 4.99 10.86
C GLU A 71 6.12 4.14 9.71
N PHE A 72 7.21 3.43 9.95
CA PHE A 72 7.67 2.39 9.04
C PHE A 72 7.00 1.06 9.39
N VAL A 73 6.40 0.41 8.39
CA VAL A 73 5.79 -0.91 8.51
C VAL A 73 6.66 -1.92 7.75
N PRO A 74 7.41 -2.80 8.44
CA PRO A 74 8.21 -3.84 7.80
C PRO A 74 7.33 -4.83 7.03
N MET A 75 7.80 -5.29 5.88
CA MET A 75 7.17 -6.34 5.08
C MET A 75 8.11 -7.52 4.92
N MET A 76 7.59 -8.74 5.11
CA MET A 76 8.26 -9.95 4.62
C MET A 76 7.73 -10.23 3.22
N TRP A 77 8.40 -9.69 2.19
CA TRP A 77 7.87 -9.72 0.82
C TRP A 77 7.56 -11.12 0.29
N GLY A 78 8.43 -12.09 0.57
CA GLY A 78 8.29 -13.47 0.13
C GLY A 78 9.09 -14.42 1.01
N VAL A 79 9.21 -15.67 0.59
CA VAL A 79 9.93 -16.73 1.30
C VAL A 79 11.08 -17.24 0.43
N GLY A 80 12.26 -17.39 1.02
CA GLY A 80 13.41 -17.98 0.35
C GLY A 80 13.27 -19.49 0.16
N SER A 81 14.39 -20.18 -0.11
CA SER A 81 14.38 -21.64 -0.27
C SER A 81 14.06 -22.43 1.01
N ASP A 82 14.17 -21.79 2.17
CA ASP A 82 13.90 -22.36 3.49
C ASP A 82 12.74 -21.62 4.16
N SER A 83 11.60 -22.29 4.30
CA SER A 83 10.41 -21.74 4.97
C SER A 83 10.59 -21.59 6.49
N SER A 84 11.65 -22.15 7.06
CA SER A 84 12.00 -22.00 8.48
C SER A 84 13.01 -20.88 8.76
N ASP A 85 13.50 -20.17 7.73
CA ASP A 85 14.35 -19.00 7.92
C ASP A 85 13.64 -17.94 8.76
N THR A 86 14.30 -17.43 9.80
CA THR A 86 13.74 -16.45 10.73
C THR A 86 14.40 -15.08 10.62
N THR A 87 15.08 -14.79 9.51
CA THR A 87 15.83 -13.53 9.33
C THR A 87 14.91 -12.33 9.48
N PHE A 88 13.69 -12.38 8.92
CA PHE A 88 12.70 -11.31 9.08
C PHE A 88 12.34 -11.06 10.55
N LEU A 89 12.01 -12.11 11.30
CA LEU A 89 11.74 -12.02 12.74
C LEU A 89 12.93 -11.39 13.50
N GLN A 90 14.17 -11.79 13.18
CA GLN A 90 15.35 -11.23 13.83
C GLN A 90 15.57 -9.76 13.47
N THR A 91 15.34 -9.36 12.22
CA THR A 91 15.41 -7.94 11.80
C THR A 91 14.42 -7.11 12.59
N VAL A 92 13.14 -7.51 12.63
CA VAL A 92 12.10 -6.76 13.35
C VAL A 92 12.41 -6.65 14.84
N LYS A 93 12.84 -7.74 15.48
CA LYS A 93 13.30 -7.73 16.88
C LYS A 93 14.47 -6.77 17.11
N SER A 94 15.43 -6.72 16.19
CA SER A 94 16.56 -5.79 16.27
C SER A 94 16.09 -4.34 16.20
N LEU A 95 15.22 -4.01 15.23
CA LEU A 95 14.66 -2.66 15.09
C LEU A 95 13.95 -2.21 16.38
N MET A 96 13.12 -3.08 16.95
CA MET A 96 12.42 -2.80 18.22
C MET A 96 13.40 -2.59 19.38
N LYS A 97 14.45 -3.42 19.46
CA LYS A 97 15.50 -3.29 20.48
C LYS A 97 16.29 -1.98 20.34
N ASP A 98 16.51 -1.54 19.11
CA ASP A 98 17.21 -0.30 18.79
C ASP A 98 16.32 0.96 18.95
N GLY A 99 15.07 0.78 19.42
CA GLY A 99 14.16 1.87 19.78
C GLY A 99 13.17 2.27 18.68
N VAL A 100 13.14 1.56 17.55
CA VAL A 100 12.12 1.79 16.51
C VAL A 100 10.79 1.22 16.98
N ASN A 101 9.76 2.05 17.08
CA ASN A 101 8.43 1.62 17.54
C ASN A 101 7.65 0.86 16.45
N ILE A 102 8.02 -0.40 16.21
CA ILE A 102 7.31 -1.27 15.26
C ILE A 102 6.01 -1.77 15.90
N THR A 103 4.87 -1.31 15.38
CA THR A 103 3.55 -1.72 15.88
C THR A 103 2.77 -2.61 14.91
N HIS A 104 3.14 -2.62 13.63
CA HIS A 104 2.51 -3.39 12.56
C HIS A 104 3.58 -4.05 11.67
N VAL A 105 3.25 -5.18 11.04
CA VAL A 105 4.05 -5.79 9.96
C VAL A 105 3.15 -6.31 8.83
N LEU A 106 3.64 -6.25 7.60
CA LEU A 106 2.96 -6.76 6.41
C LEU A 106 3.47 -8.16 6.02
N GLY A 107 2.53 -9.02 5.67
CA GLY A 107 2.78 -10.35 5.10
C GLY A 107 3.29 -10.30 3.66
N PHE A 108 3.29 -11.47 3.03
CA PHE A 108 3.82 -11.67 1.67
C PHE A 108 3.09 -10.84 0.62
N ASN A 109 3.84 -10.34 -0.36
CA ASN A 109 3.36 -9.55 -1.47
C ASN A 109 2.89 -10.45 -2.61
N GLU A 110 1.61 -10.41 -2.94
CA GLU A 110 0.99 -11.16 -4.04
C GLU A 110 1.49 -12.60 -4.17
N PRO A 111 1.41 -13.41 -3.09
CA PRO A 111 1.93 -14.77 -3.12
C PRO A 111 1.15 -15.68 -4.09
N ASP A 112 -0.04 -15.27 -4.51
CA ASP A 112 -0.88 -15.94 -5.50
C ASP A 112 -0.48 -15.61 -6.96
N ALA A 113 0.52 -14.75 -7.17
CA ALA A 113 1.01 -14.35 -8.49
C ALA A 113 2.50 -14.67 -8.68
N GLY A 114 2.89 -14.85 -9.94
CA GLY A 114 4.26 -15.17 -10.34
C GLY A 114 5.26 -14.03 -10.15
N ASN A 115 6.53 -14.38 -9.96
CA ASN A 115 7.63 -13.41 -9.87
C ASN A 115 7.79 -12.58 -11.16
N ASP A 116 7.37 -13.12 -12.31
CA ASP A 116 7.39 -12.45 -13.61
C ASP A 116 6.46 -11.24 -13.70
N VAL A 117 5.47 -11.16 -12.82
CA VAL A 117 4.54 -10.01 -12.71
C VAL A 117 4.71 -9.23 -11.41
N GLY A 118 5.76 -9.51 -10.63
CA GLY A 118 6.06 -8.81 -9.38
C GLY A 118 5.46 -9.43 -8.11
N GLY A 119 4.83 -10.60 -8.20
CA GLY A 119 4.33 -11.35 -7.04
C GLY A 119 5.38 -12.27 -6.43
N SER A 120 5.22 -12.66 -5.16
CA SER A 120 6.19 -13.50 -4.44
C SER A 120 6.09 -15.00 -4.75
N ASN A 121 5.07 -15.42 -5.50
CA ASN A 121 4.89 -16.78 -6.03
C ASN A 121 5.09 -17.89 -5.00
N LEU A 122 4.21 -17.95 -4.01
CA LEU A 122 4.30 -18.88 -2.88
C LEU A 122 3.15 -19.88 -2.89
N GLU A 123 3.49 -21.15 -2.68
CA GLU A 123 2.50 -22.14 -2.31
C GLU A 123 1.89 -21.81 -0.93
N PRO A 124 0.56 -21.90 -0.74
CA PRO A 124 -0.09 -21.56 0.54
C PRO A 124 0.48 -22.29 1.76
N LYS A 125 0.99 -23.52 1.56
CA LYS A 125 1.62 -24.32 2.62
C LYS A 125 2.98 -23.75 3.03
N VAL A 126 3.81 -23.38 2.06
CA VAL A 126 5.15 -22.79 2.30
C VAL A 126 5.00 -21.45 3.01
N ALA A 127 4.06 -20.62 2.55
CA ALA A 127 3.72 -19.37 3.21
C ALA A 127 3.26 -19.58 4.66
N ALA A 128 2.43 -20.61 4.93
CA ALA A 128 1.97 -20.94 6.27
C ALA A 128 3.09 -21.38 7.22
N GLU A 129 4.06 -22.16 6.73
CA GLU A 129 5.25 -22.55 7.50
C GLU A 129 6.09 -21.32 7.89
N ALA A 130 6.37 -20.44 6.92
CA ALA A 130 7.09 -19.20 7.15
C ALA A 130 6.34 -18.23 8.08
N TRP A 131 5.01 -18.18 7.98
CA TRP A 131 4.16 -17.40 8.87
C TRP A 131 4.29 -17.86 10.32
N VAL A 132 4.21 -19.17 10.57
CA VAL A 132 4.38 -19.71 11.93
C VAL A 132 5.80 -19.45 12.46
N ALA A 133 6.82 -19.51 11.61
CA ALA A 133 8.20 -19.24 12.02
C ALA A 133 8.47 -17.76 12.33
N ASN A 134 7.87 -16.84 11.57
CA ASN A 134 8.22 -15.40 11.63
C ASN A 134 7.15 -14.51 12.25
N PHE A 135 5.87 -14.70 11.93
CA PHE A 135 4.79 -13.78 12.29
C PHE A 135 4.15 -14.13 13.63
N GLU A 136 3.91 -15.42 13.91
CA GLU A 136 3.33 -15.83 15.20
C GLU A 136 4.15 -15.32 16.42
N PRO A 137 5.49 -15.43 16.43
CA PRO A 137 6.29 -14.87 17.53
C PRO A 137 6.22 -13.33 17.62
N LEU A 138 6.01 -12.62 16.51
CA LEU A 138 5.80 -11.16 16.53
C LEU A 138 4.43 -10.82 17.14
N GLY A 139 3.40 -11.60 16.82
CA GLY A 139 2.07 -11.47 17.43
C GLY A 139 2.11 -11.68 18.95
N GLU A 140 2.88 -12.66 19.42
CA GLU A 140 3.12 -12.89 20.86
C GLU A 140 3.81 -11.70 21.55
N MET A 141 4.57 -10.90 20.80
CA MET A 141 5.20 -9.66 21.28
C MET A 141 4.27 -8.44 21.20
N GLY A 142 3.05 -8.61 20.72
CA GLY A 142 2.06 -7.53 20.57
C GLY A 142 2.17 -6.73 19.27
N VAL A 143 2.98 -7.17 18.31
CA VAL A 143 3.03 -6.58 16.96
C VAL A 143 1.80 -7.06 16.17
N LYS A 144 1.09 -6.14 15.54
CA LYS A 144 -0.08 -6.47 14.73
C LYS A 144 0.32 -7.05 13.38
N LEU A 145 -0.33 -8.14 12.97
CA LEU A 145 0.06 -8.94 11.82
C LEU A 145 -0.94 -8.74 10.66
N GLY A 146 -0.45 -8.19 9.56
CA GLY A 146 -1.18 -8.11 8.31
C GLY A 146 -1.04 -9.41 7.52
N LEU A 147 -2.16 -10.01 7.13
CA LEU A 147 -2.18 -11.18 6.26
C LEU A 147 -1.44 -10.93 4.92
N PRO A 148 -1.12 -11.99 4.16
CA PRO A 148 -0.55 -11.82 2.83
C PRO A 148 -1.46 -10.98 1.93
N ALA A 149 -0.87 -10.03 1.19
CA ALA A 149 -1.59 -9.14 0.29
C ALA A 149 -1.74 -9.80 -1.08
N CYS A 150 -2.81 -10.57 -1.27
CA CYS A 150 -3.06 -11.23 -2.55
C CYS A 150 -3.55 -10.26 -3.63
N THR A 151 -3.40 -10.66 -4.90
CA THR A 151 -3.86 -9.87 -6.06
C THR A 151 -5.38 -9.65 -6.07
N GLY A 152 -5.83 -8.77 -6.96
CA GLY A 152 -7.24 -8.62 -7.33
C GLY A 152 -7.86 -9.83 -8.04
N GLY A 153 -7.05 -10.82 -8.44
CA GLY A 153 -7.47 -11.94 -9.29
C GLY A 153 -8.28 -13.02 -8.56
N TRP A 154 -8.92 -13.89 -9.34
CA TRP A 154 -9.79 -14.98 -8.84
C TRP A 154 -9.06 -16.01 -7.95
N GLY A 155 -7.73 -16.12 -8.06
CA GLY A 155 -6.91 -17.04 -7.27
C GLY A 155 -6.70 -16.59 -5.82
N SER A 156 -6.85 -15.29 -5.53
CA SER A 156 -6.54 -14.69 -4.23
C SER A 156 -7.34 -15.28 -3.07
N MET A 157 -8.66 -15.38 -3.20
CA MET A 157 -9.55 -15.88 -2.13
C MET A 157 -9.29 -17.37 -1.82
N PRO A 158 -9.24 -18.30 -2.80
CA PRO A 158 -8.83 -19.68 -2.55
C PRO A 158 -7.43 -19.81 -1.94
N TRP A 159 -6.47 -18.99 -2.36
CA TRP A 159 -5.11 -18.99 -1.83
C TRP A 159 -5.10 -18.64 -0.33
N LEU A 160 -5.76 -17.53 0.06
CA LEU A 160 -5.84 -17.08 1.44
C LEU A 160 -6.52 -18.10 2.36
N LYS A 161 -7.61 -18.73 1.90
CA LYS A 161 -8.30 -19.79 2.66
C LYS A 161 -7.39 -21.00 2.91
N GLN A 162 -6.64 -21.44 1.89
CA GLN A 162 -5.69 -22.54 2.03
C GLN A 162 -4.54 -22.18 2.96
N PHE A 163 -4.00 -20.96 2.84
CA PHE A 163 -2.95 -20.45 3.72
C PHE A 163 -3.39 -20.47 5.20
N LEU A 164 -4.54 -19.88 5.52
CA LEU A 164 -5.06 -19.86 6.89
C LEU A 164 -5.37 -21.27 7.42
N GLY A 165 -5.90 -22.15 6.57
CA GLY A 165 -6.15 -23.55 6.90
C GLY A 165 -4.86 -24.32 7.23
N ASN A 166 -3.84 -24.20 6.37
CA ASN A 166 -2.52 -24.81 6.58
C ASN A 166 -1.86 -24.28 7.85
N CYS A 167 -1.89 -22.96 8.04
CA CYS A 167 -1.32 -22.30 9.20
C CYS A 167 -1.98 -22.80 10.50
N SER A 168 -3.31 -22.86 10.52
CA SER A 168 -4.07 -23.37 11.67
C SER A 168 -3.77 -24.85 11.95
N ALA A 169 -3.57 -25.66 10.91
CA ALA A 169 -3.17 -27.06 11.05
C ALA A 169 -1.78 -27.20 11.69
N ILE A 170 -0.80 -26.39 11.26
CA ILE A 170 0.55 -26.37 11.84
C ILE A 170 0.49 -25.98 13.32
N LYS A 171 -0.21 -24.90 13.68
CA LYS A 171 -0.34 -24.45 15.07
C LYS A 171 -1.09 -25.42 15.98
N SER A 172 -1.94 -26.26 15.40
CA SER A 172 -2.70 -27.28 16.12
C SER A 172 -1.95 -28.61 16.27
N GLN A 173 -0.77 -28.75 15.66
CA GLN A 173 -0.02 -30.01 15.67
C GLN A 173 0.44 -30.36 17.10
N GLY A 174 0.06 -31.54 17.57
CA GLY A 174 0.46 -32.03 18.90
C GLY A 174 -0.19 -31.31 20.09
N GLY A 175 -1.23 -30.49 19.85
CA GLY A 175 -1.87 -29.67 20.88
C GLY A 175 -3.35 -29.39 20.61
N PRO A 176 -3.97 -28.48 21.40
CA PRO A 176 -5.34 -28.04 21.15
C PRO A 176 -5.43 -27.29 19.83
N LYS A 177 -6.61 -27.30 19.20
CA LYS A 177 -6.87 -26.56 17.97
C LYS A 177 -6.66 -25.06 18.19
N ARG A 178 -5.89 -24.43 17.30
CA ARG A 178 -5.57 -23.00 17.31
C ARG A 178 -5.62 -22.45 15.91
N ASN A 179 -6.24 -21.29 15.74
CA ASN A 179 -6.18 -20.52 14.51
C ASN A 179 -4.88 -19.71 14.46
N CYS A 180 -4.50 -19.28 13.26
CA CYS A 180 -3.43 -18.30 13.12
C CYS A 180 -3.82 -16.93 13.62
N THR A 181 -2.83 -16.24 14.17
CA THR A 181 -2.94 -14.88 14.70
C THR A 181 -2.80 -13.92 13.55
N TRP A 182 -3.75 -13.01 13.41
CA TRP A 182 -3.71 -11.91 12.44
C TRP A 182 -4.69 -10.82 12.89
N ASP A 183 -4.43 -9.58 12.46
CA ASP A 183 -5.13 -8.39 12.94
C ASP A 183 -5.85 -7.63 11.82
N TYR A 184 -5.30 -7.67 10.61
CA TYR A 184 -5.86 -7.00 9.45
C TYR A 184 -5.54 -7.74 8.16
N LEU A 185 -6.31 -7.43 7.12
CA LEU A 185 -6.26 -8.08 5.82
C LEU A 185 -5.89 -7.07 4.73
N PRO A 186 -4.62 -7.07 4.31
CA PRO A 186 -4.17 -6.37 3.11
C PRO A 186 -4.85 -6.87 1.82
N VAL A 187 -5.20 -5.96 0.92
CA VAL A 187 -5.75 -6.25 -0.42
C VAL A 187 -5.10 -5.36 -1.48
N HIS A 188 -4.89 -5.92 -2.67
CA HIS A 188 -4.42 -5.20 -3.85
C HIS A 188 -5.50 -5.10 -4.93
N TRP A 189 -5.54 -3.98 -5.65
CA TRP A 189 -6.51 -3.80 -6.74
C TRP A 189 -6.09 -2.82 -7.83
N TYR A 190 -6.08 -3.28 -9.07
CA TYR A 190 -5.60 -2.50 -10.22
C TYR A 190 -6.65 -2.31 -11.33
N ASP A 191 -7.92 -2.14 -10.97
CA ASP A 191 -9.04 -1.99 -11.90
C ASP A 191 -10.10 -1.01 -11.34
N ASN A 192 -11.32 -1.01 -11.88
CA ASN A 192 -12.39 -0.07 -11.56
C ASN A 192 -12.89 -0.12 -10.09
N PHE A 193 -13.66 0.91 -9.70
CA PHE A 193 -14.17 1.05 -8.34
C PHE A 193 -15.16 -0.06 -7.95
N GLU A 194 -16.08 -0.44 -8.84
CA GLU A 194 -17.09 -1.45 -8.53
C GLU A 194 -16.45 -2.80 -8.25
N GLY A 195 -15.40 -3.16 -8.99
CA GLY A 195 -14.63 -4.37 -8.77
C GLY A 195 -13.89 -4.32 -7.43
N LEU A 196 -13.26 -3.19 -7.08
CA LEU A 196 -12.64 -2.99 -5.76
C LEU A 196 -13.64 -3.15 -4.62
N ALA A 197 -14.81 -2.52 -4.74
CA ALA A 197 -15.86 -2.59 -3.73
C ALA A 197 -16.39 -4.03 -3.57
N SER A 198 -16.58 -4.74 -4.68
CA SER A 198 -16.95 -6.16 -4.68
C SER A 198 -15.85 -7.03 -4.06
N HIS A 199 -14.59 -6.78 -4.43
CA HIS A 199 -13.41 -7.48 -3.91
C HIS A 199 -13.36 -7.36 -2.39
N ILE A 200 -13.40 -6.15 -1.84
CA ILE A 200 -13.43 -5.91 -0.39
C ILE A 200 -14.67 -6.55 0.26
N GLY A 201 -15.84 -6.41 -0.38
CA GLY A 201 -17.09 -7.02 0.10
C GLY A 201 -17.00 -8.54 0.27
N GLU A 202 -16.37 -9.24 -0.67
CA GLU A 202 -16.14 -10.69 -0.59
C GLU A 202 -15.27 -11.06 0.64
N ARG A 203 -14.25 -10.25 0.96
CA ARG A 203 -13.37 -10.49 2.12
C ARG A 203 -14.11 -10.25 3.43
N LEU A 204 -14.91 -9.19 3.51
CA LEU A 204 -15.73 -8.90 4.69
C LEU A 204 -16.84 -9.93 4.91
N ALA A 205 -17.35 -10.54 3.83
CA ALA A 205 -18.30 -11.64 3.93
C ALA A 205 -17.65 -12.92 4.46
N GLU A 206 -16.43 -13.25 4.01
CA GLU A 206 -15.68 -14.42 4.47
C GLU A 206 -15.12 -14.25 5.90
N TRP A 207 -14.57 -13.08 6.20
CA TRP A 207 -13.99 -12.72 7.49
C TRP A 207 -14.69 -11.46 8.06
N PRO A 208 -15.87 -11.63 8.69
CA PRO A 208 -16.63 -10.52 9.26
C PRO A 208 -15.83 -9.76 10.33
N ASN A 209 -16.03 -8.44 10.39
CA ASN A 209 -15.35 -7.51 11.30
C ASN A 209 -13.83 -7.40 11.11
N SER A 210 -13.28 -7.94 10.03
CA SER A 210 -11.87 -7.74 9.68
C SER A 210 -11.61 -6.27 9.34
N THR A 211 -10.44 -5.78 9.77
CA THR A 211 -9.91 -4.49 9.31
C THR A 211 -9.21 -4.72 7.98
N ILE A 212 -9.59 -3.98 6.95
CA ILE A 212 -8.99 -4.06 5.62
C ILE A 212 -7.89 -3.00 5.52
N TRP A 213 -6.72 -3.39 5.01
CA TRP A 213 -5.71 -2.45 4.54
C TRP A 213 -5.67 -2.53 3.01
N VAL A 214 -5.75 -1.40 2.31
CA VAL A 214 -5.62 -1.39 0.84
C VAL A 214 -4.21 -0.98 0.51
N THR A 215 -3.28 -1.94 0.51
CA THR A 215 -1.85 -1.68 0.43
C THR A 215 -1.37 -1.34 -0.98
N GLU A 216 -2.12 -1.71 -2.01
CA GLU A 216 -1.88 -1.20 -3.36
C GLU A 216 -3.18 -1.04 -4.11
N TYR A 217 -3.41 0.15 -4.67
CA TYR A 217 -4.50 0.33 -5.60
C TYR A 217 -4.29 1.49 -6.57
N ALA A 218 -4.75 1.31 -7.80
CA ALA A 218 -4.84 2.35 -8.82
C ALA A 218 -5.79 1.89 -9.94
N TYR A 219 -6.42 2.82 -10.67
CA TYR A 219 -7.14 2.43 -11.89
C TYR A 219 -6.16 2.38 -13.07
N ALA A 220 -5.53 1.23 -13.25
CA ALA A 220 -4.38 1.07 -14.12
C ALA A 220 -4.71 1.35 -15.61
N HIS A 221 -3.77 2.03 -16.27
CA HIS A 221 -3.77 2.34 -17.70
C HIS A 221 -5.01 3.08 -18.23
N GLN A 222 -5.74 3.78 -17.37
CA GLN A 222 -6.89 4.56 -17.78
C GLN A 222 -6.55 5.98 -18.22
N ASP A 223 -7.48 6.57 -18.96
CA ASP A 223 -7.44 7.99 -19.34
C ASP A 223 -7.54 8.91 -18.09
N PRO A 224 -7.07 10.17 -18.19
CA PRO A 224 -7.01 11.07 -17.03
C PRO A 224 -8.35 11.24 -16.28
N GLN A 225 -9.46 11.35 -17.00
CA GLN A 225 -10.77 11.57 -16.38
C GLN A 225 -11.25 10.36 -15.56
N PRO A 226 -11.30 9.11 -16.10
CA PRO A 226 -11.61 7.94 -15.29
C PRO A 226 -10.66 7.75 -14.09
N THR A 227 -9.35 7.98 -14.26
CA THR A 227 -8.40 7.89 -13.16
C THR A 227 -8.71 8.90 -12.05
N GLU A 228 -8.98 10.16 -12.40
CA GLU A 228 -9.33 11.20 -11.41
C GLU A 228 -10.66 10.89 -10.69
N GLN A 229 -11.65 10.37 -11.41
CA GLN A 229 -12.93 9.95 -10.84
C GLN A 229 -12.74 8.80 -9.83
N PHE A 230 -12.03 7.74 -10.24
CA PHE A 230 -11.69 6.62 -9.36
C PHE A 230 -10.92 7.07 -8.13
N PHE A 231 -9.90 7.90 -8.31
CA PHE A 231 -9.08 8.43 -7.22
C PHE A 231 -9.93 9.19 -6.18
N LYS A 232 -10.76 10.14 -6.62
CA LYS A 232 -11.62 10.91 -5.70
C LYS A 232 -12.66 10.04 -5.01
N GLN A 233 -13.23 9.08 -5.73
CA GLN A 233 -14.26 8.18 -5.20
C GLN A 233 -13.67 7.24 -4.14
N THR A 234 -12.51 6.65 -4.40
CA THR A 234 -11.81 5.76 -3.46
C THR A 234 -11.32 6.50 -2.22
N LEU A 235 -10.70 7.69 -2.37
CA LEU A 235 -10.29 8.50 -1.22
C LEU A 235 -11.45 8.77 -0.28
N LYS A 236 -12.55 9.31 -0.81
CA LYS A 236 -13.74 9.59 0.00
C LYS A 236 -14.26 8.31 0.69
N TRP A 237 -14.39 7.22 -0.06
CA TRP A 237 -14.93 5.98 0.47
C TRP A 237 -14.06 5.39 1.58
N PHE A 238 -12.74 5.42 1.43
CA PHE A 238 -11.81 4.91 2.43
C PHE A 238 -11.76 5.76 3.70
N ASP A 239 -11.79 7.08 3.55
CA ASP A 239 -11.82 8.02 4.69
C ASP A 239 -13.10 7.79 5.52
N GLU A 240 -14.26 7.64 4.86
CA GLU A 240 -15.58 7.46 5.49
C GLU A 240 -15.88 6.02 5.98
N SER A 241 -15.09 5.01 5.59
CA SER A 241 -15.36 3.61 5.95
C SER A 241 -14.60 3.16 7.21
N ASP A 242 -15.33 2.72 8.23
CA ASP A 242 -14.75 2.25 9.50
C ASP A 242 -13.96 0.93 9.37
N PHE A 243 -14.30 0.08 8.40
CA PHE A 243 -13.59 -1.17 8.15
C PHE A 243 -12.27 -0.98 7.39
N ILE A 244 -12.00 0.22 6.85
CA ILE A 244 -10.70 0.55 6.24
C ILE A 244 -9.77 1.07 7.33
N GLY A 245 -8.74 0.29 7.63
CA GLY A 245 -7.73 0.66 8.62
C GLY A 245 -6.69 1.61 8.04
N ARG A 246 -6.11 1.26 6.88
CA ARG A 246 -5.08 2.05 6.19
C ARG A 246 -5.10 1.81 4.69
N TYR A 247 -4.58 2.74 3.90
CA TYR A 247 -4.47 2.56 2.46
C TYR A 247 -3.29 3.32 1.84
N THR A 248 -2.85 2.85 0.67
CA THR A 248 -1.74 3.40 -0.11
C THR A 248 -2.06 3.39 -1.59
N TYR A 249 -2.33 4.57 -2.16
CA TYR A 249 -2.54 4.69 -3.60
C TYR A 249 -1.21 4.45 -4.32
N PHE A 250 -1.22 3.58 -5.33
CA PHE A 250 -0.01 3.17 -6.04
C PHE A 250 0.36 4.23 -7.10
N GLY A 251 1.09 5.25 -6.66
CA GLY A 251 1.43 6.42 -7.47
C GLY A 251 2.74 7.12 -7.11
N ALA A 252 3.52 6.64 -6.14
CA ALA A 252 4.70 7.33 -5.60
C ALA A 252 5.95 7.25 -6.50
N PHE A 253 5.79 7.67 -7.75
CA PHE A 253 6.82 7.64 -8.79
C PHE A 253 6.49 8.71 -9.86
N ARG A 254 7.42 8.91 -10.80
CA ARG A 254 7.19 9.76 -11.97
C ARG A 254 6.33 9.07 -13.02
N SER A 255 5.59 9.87 -13.78
CA SER A 255 4.65 9.39 -14.81
C SER A 255 5.30 8.55 -15.91
N ASP A 256 6.57 8.79 -16.24
CA ASP A 256 7.32 8.12 -17.32
C ASP A 256 7.83 6.73 -16.94
N VAL A 257 7.94 6.42 -15.65
CA VAL A 257 8.35 5.09 -15.13
C VAL A 257 7.19 4.29 -14.54
N SER A 258 5.97 4.82 -14.58
CA SER A 258 4.78 4.17 -14.04
C SER A 258 4.41 2.90 -14.81
N ASN A 259 4.42 1.76 -14.14
CA ASN A 259 3.94 0.48 -14.67
C ASN A 259 2.40 0.34 -14.64
N VAL A 260 1.67 1.24 -13.98
CA VAL A 260 0.19 1.30 -13.96
C VAL A 260 -0.37 2.42 -14.84
N GLY A 261 0.47 2.98 -15.71
CA GLY A 261 0.11 4.09 -16.59
C GLY A 261 0.39 5.47 -15.97
N PRO A 262 0.65 6.49 -16.81
CA PRO A 262 1.18 7.79 -16.37
C PRO A 262 0.19 8.58 -15.53
N ASN A 263 -1.11 8.33 -15.68
CA ASN A 263 -2.16 9.16 -15.09
C ASN A 263 -2.37 8.92 -13.60
N ALA A 264 -1.90 7.79 -13.06
CA ALA A 264 -1.95 7.48 -11.63
C ALA A 264 -0.76 8.06 -10.84
N ALA A 265 0.30 8.50 -11.53
CA ALA A 265 1.52 8.96 -10.88
C ALA A 265 1.33 10.27 -10.08
N PHE A 266 2.03 10.35 -8.96
CA PHE A 266 2.07 11.53 -8.09
C PHE A 266 3.05 12.59 -8.58
N LEU A 267 4.04 12.20 -9.39
CA LEU A 267 4.98 13.11 -10.02
C LEU A 267 4.83 13.07 -11.54
N SER A 268 4.93 14.23 -12.16
CA SER A 268 5.11 14.34 -13.60
C SER A 268 6.51 13.84 -13.98
N ASN A 269 6.77 13.69 -15.29
CA ASN A 269 8.12 13.40 -15.80
C ASN A 269 9.16 14.47 -15.35
N SER A 270 8.75 15.74 -15.18
CA SER A 270 9.64 16.78 -14.63
C SER A 270 9.96 16.60 -13.15
N GLY A 271 9.24 15.74 -12.42
CA GLY A 271 9.38 15.56 -10.97
C GLY A 271 8.52 16.54 -10.15
N GLY A 272 7.63 17.29 -10.79
CA GLY A 272 6.67 18.15 -10.11
C GLY A 272 5.45 17.36 -9.66
N LEU A 273 4.84 17.74 -8.53
CA LEU A 273 3.62 17.10 -8.05
C LEU A 273 2.49 17.23 -9.07
N THR A 274 1.82 16.11 -9.36
CA THR A 274 0.63 16.08 -10.20
C THR A 274 -0.60 16.49 -9.40
N THR A 275 -1.73 16.73 -10.06
CA THR A 275 -2.98 17.02 -9.35
C THR A 275 -3.38 15.89 -8.38
N ILE A 276 -3.21 14.62 -8.77
CA ILE A 276 -3.45 13.47 -7.89
C ILE A 276 -2.44 13.43 -6.74
N GLY A 277 -1.15 13.62 -7.03
CA GLY A 277 -0.11 13.64 -6.00
C GLY A 277 -0.33 14.73 -4.96
N ALA A 278 -0.62 15.96 -5.40
CA ALA A 278 -0.91 17.07 -4.50
C ALA A 278 -2.13 16.80 -3.62
N GLN A 279 -3.22 16.27 -4.20
CA GLN A 279 -4.43 15.92 -3.43
C GLN A 279 -4.19 14.78 -2.44
N TYR A 280 -3.46 13.74 -2.83
CA TYR A 280 -3.16 12.60 -1.96
C TYR A 280 -2.35 13.02 -0.73
N LEU A 281 -1.35 13.88 -0.94
CA LEU A 281 -0.55 14.47 0.12
C LEU A 281 -1.29 15.55 0.93
N GLY A 282 -2.55 15.90 0.61
CA GLY A 282 -3.31 16.90 1.36
C GLY A 282 -2.90 18.36 1.08
N LEU A 283 -2.17 18.60 -0.01
CA LEU A 283 -1.59 19.91 -0.30
C LEU A 283 -2.60 20.78 -1.05
N ASN A 284 -2.75 22.02 -0.59
CA ASN A 284 -3.65 23.00 -1.18
C ASN A 284 -3.03 23.68 -2.43
N THR A 285 -2.58 22.88 -3.38
CA THR A 285 -1.93 23.34 -4.61
C THR A 285 -2.48 22.59 -5.83
N THR A 286 -2.70 23.30 -6.93
CA THR A 286 -2.97 22.66 -8.22
C THR A 286 -1.65 22.08 -8.75
N GLY A 287 -1.57 20.75 -8.88
CA GLY A 287 -0.38 20.08 -9.38
C GLY A 287 -0.23 20.20 -10.90
N GLU A 288 0.93 19.81 -11.40
CA GLU A 288 1.23 19.70 -12.82
C GLU A 288 0.27 18.70 -13.51
N ASN A 289 -0.04 18.96 -14.78
CA ASN A 289 -0.76 17.99 -15.60
C ASN A 289 0.21 16.90 -16.06
N ASN A 290 -0.21 15.63 -15.99
CA ASN A 290 0.55 14.48 -16.52
C ASN A 290 0.76 14.52 -18.05
N ALA A 291 0.20 15.53 -18.73
CA ALA A 291 0.30 15.69 -20.17
C ALA A 291 1.63 16.33 -20.58
N SER A 292 2.70 15.52 -20.69
CA SER A 292 3.74 15.78 -21.67
C SER A 292 3.40 15.00 -22.94
N HIS A 293 2.99 15.72 -23.98
CA HIS A 293 2.77 15.19 -25.33
C HIS A 293 3.93 14.33 -25.82
N SER A 294 3.73 13.01 -25.93
CA SER A 294 4.34 12.28 -27.04
C SER A 294 3.56 12.66 -28.29
N LYS A 295 4.02 13.69 -29.00
CA LYS A 295 3.68 13.85 -30.41
C LYS A 295 4.21 12.61 -31.13
N VAL A 296 3.37 11.60 -31.28
CA VAL A 296 3.57 10.55 -32.28
C VAL A 296 3.48 11.26 -33.62
N SER A 297 4.62 11.62 -34.18
CA SER A 297 4.71 11.88 -35.62
C SER A 297 4.36 10.58 -36.31
N SER A 298 3.19 10.51 -36.94
CA SER A 298 2.88 9.41 -37.85
C SER A 298 3.88 9.42 -39.01
N PRO A 299 4.43 8.25 -39.36
CA PRO A 299 4.47 7.87 -40.75
C PRO A 299 3.57 6.66 -40.96
N SER A 300 2.87 6.74 -42.08
CA SER A 300 2.01 5.74 -42.69
C SER A 300 2.61 4.33 -42.76
N VAL A 301 1.77 3.34 -42.45
CA VAL A 301 1.68 1.97 -43.01
C VAL A 301 2.99 1.17 -43.11
N GLY A 302 3.10 0.11 -42.29
CA GLY A 302 4.08 -0.95 -42.50
C GLY A 302 4.09 -2.01 -41.40
N LEU A 303 3.46 -3.15 -41.68
CA LEU A 303 3.44 -4.38 -40.89
C LEU A 303 4.88 -4.88 -40.56
N LEU A 304 5.21 -5.14 -39.29
CA LEU A 304 5.77 -6.40 -38.77
C LEU A 304 6.27 -6.25 -37.32
N ALA A 305 5.83 -7.20 -36.48
CA ALA A 305 6.30 -7.40 -35.12
C ALA A 305 7.76 -7.87 -35.09
N VAL A 306 8.56 -7.30 -34.17
CA VAL A 306 9.77 -7.94 -33.63
C VAL A 306 9.82 -7.61 -32.14
N VAL A 307 9.60 -8.63 -31.32
CA VAL A 307 9.85 -8.61 -29.88
C VAL A 307 11.36 -8.76 -29.68
N LEU A 308 12.02 -7.79 -29.05
CA LEU A 308 13.38 -7.96 -28.54
C LEU A 308 13.34 -7.98 -27.01
N ALA A 309 13.63 -9.16 -26.45
CA ALA A 309 13.95 -9.34 -25.05
C ALA A 309 15.27 -8.63 -24.73
N VAL A 310 15.32 -7.86 -23.64
CA VAL A 310 16.57 -7.37 -23.07
C VAL A 310 16.90 -8.20 -21.83
N VAL A 311 17.99 -8.95 -21.95
CA VAL A 311 18.66 -9.72 -20.92
C VAL A 311 19.36 -8.76 -19.96
N VAL A 312 18.98 -8.75 -18.67
CA VAL A 312 19.79 -8.12 -17.64
C VAL A 312 20.89 -9.09 -17.23
N LYS A 313 22.13 -8.65 -17.45
CA LYS A 313 23.37 -9.36 -17.13
C LYS A 313 23.80 -8.98 -15.72
N THR A 314 24.11 -10.00 -14.95
CA THR A 314 24.71 -10.02 -13.61
C THR A 314 25.87 -9.05 -13.42
N ILE A 315 25.95 -8.38 -12.27
CA ILE A 315 27.22 -8.02 -11.63
C ILE A 315 27.08 -8.25 -10.11
N MET A 316 27.90 -9.22 -9.65
CA MET A 316 28.47 -9.47 -8.31
C MET A 316 27.70 -9.11 -7.05
#